data_AF-A0A7X5SYH2-F1
#
_entry.id   AF-A0A7X5SYH2-F1
#
_cell.length_a   1.000
_cell.length_b   1.000
_cell.length_c   1.000
_cell.angle_alpha   90.00
_cell.angle_beta   90.00
_cell.angle_gamma   90.00
#
_symmetry.space_group_name_H-M   'P 1'
#
loop_
_entity.id
_entity.type
_entity.pdbx_description
1 polymer ?
#
loop_
_entity_poly.entity_id
_entity_poly.type
_entity_poly.pdbx_seq_one_letter_code
_entity_poly.pdbx_strand_id
1 'polypeptide(L)'
;MASLNVEIVELKEKVVYGLWKQSNDKTISNDIDTLSEEYYNTICSTKGMVLPYIVLSRNYDETSKDFEMFIGSTIENNGLKSFTLPAGKYAKVTIKPKLGLFWGASIGEAKRYFYMKWLPTSQYQGMNMEYEFHTEKSKDKHPTIDIIFAIKEKN
;
A
#
# COMPACT_ATOMS: atom_id res chain seq x y z
N MET A 1 -6.86 -19.09 -8.98
CA MET A 1 -5.82 -18.18 -8.49
C MET A 1 -4.50 -18.90 -8.59
N ALA A 2 -3.59 -18.41 -9.43
CA ALA A 2 -2.21 -18.86 -9.41
C ALA A 2 -1.57 -18.51 -8.06
N SER A 3 -0.59 -19.28 -7.62
CA SER A 3 0.24 -18.92 -6.47
C SER A 3 1.04 -17.65 -6.79
N LEU A 4 0.94 -16.62 -5.95
CA LEU A 4 1.80 -15.46 -6.03
C LEU A 4 3.11 -15.74 -5.29
N ASN A 5 4.22 -15.22 -5.83
CA ASN A 5 5.48 -15.25 -5.12
C ASN A 5 5.42 -14.22 -3.97
N VAL A 6 5.71 -14.67 -2.75
CA VAL A 6 5.79 -13.80 -1.58
C VAL A 6 7.22 -13.81 -1.07
N GLU A 7 7.88 -12.66 -1.17
CA GLU A 7 9.26 -12.48 -0.75
C GLU A 7 9.28 -11.87 0.65
N ILE A 8 10.08 -12.44 1.56
CA ILE A 8 10.32 -11.82 2.87
C ILE A 8 11.48 -10.86 2.73
N VAL A 9 11.25 -9.59 3.10
CA VAL A 9 12.26 -8.54 3.07
C VAL A 9 12.39 -7.91 4.45
N GLU A 10 13.61 -7.53 4.83
CA GLU A 10 13.88 -6.72 6.01
C GLU A 10 14.00 -5.26 5.56
N LEU A 11 13.11 -4.39 6.05
CA LEU A 11 13.14 -2.97 5.71
C LEU A 11 13.64 -2.16 6.91
N LYS A 12 14.42 -1.14 6.60
CA LYS A 12 14.80 -0.12 7.57
C LYS A 12 13.65 0.87 7.78
N GLU A 13 13.70 1.54 8.91
CA GLU A 13 12.83 2.66 9.20
C GLU A 13 12.91 3.71 8.08
N LYS A 14 11.75 4.25 7.69
CA LYS A 14 11.65 5.27 6.65
C LYS A 14 10.58 6.28 6.97
N VAL A 15 10.94 7.56 6.97
CA VAL A 15 9.98 8.65 7.12
C VAL A 15 9.35 8.97 5.76
N VAL A 16 8.02 9.11 5.77
CA VAL A 16 7.21 9.55 4.63
C VAL A 16 6.30 10.69 5.07
N TYR A 17 5.88 11.52 4.12
CA TYR A 17 5.08 12.71 4.34
C TYR A 17 3.86 12.64 3.43
N GLY A 18 2.68 12.90 4.00
CA GLY A 18 1.43 12.73 3.28
C GLY A 18 0.21 13.19 4.07
N LEU A 19 -0.95 12.72 3.61
CA LEU A 19 -2.26 13.02 4.18
C LEU A 19 -2.91 11.73 4.68
N TRP A 20 -3.72 11.87 5.73
CA TRP A 20 -4.48 10.77 6.34
C TRP A 20 -5.97 10.94 6.08
N LYS A 21 -6.67 9.81 5.93
CA LYS A 21 -8.12 9.76 5.82
C LYS A 21 -8.67 8.48 6.46
N GLN A 22 -9.80 8.58 7.16
CA GLN A 22 -10.58 7.41 7.56
C GLN A 22 -11.33 6.87 6.33
N SER A 23 -11.23 5.58 6.06
CA SER A 23 -11.83 4.92 4.90
C SER A 23 -12.38 3.55 5.28
N ASN A 24 -13.08 2.89 4.36
CA ASN A 24 -13.58 1.53 4.52
C ASN A 24 -13.70 0.81 3.17
N ASP A 25 -14.04 -0.47 3.22
CA ASP A 25 -14.17 -1.34 2.04
C ASP A 25 -15.11 -0.80 0.95
N LYS A 26 -16.08 0.05 1.32
CA LYS A 26 -17.07 0.62 0.38
C LYS A 26 -16.57 1.90 -0.27
N THR A 27 -15.78 2.72 0.43
CA THR A 27 -15.38 4.06 -0.03
C THR A 27 -13.95 4.14 -0.53
N ILE A 28 -13.11 3.13 -0.25
CA ILE A 28 -11.67 3.13 -0.54
C ILE A 28 -11.31 3.61 -1.95
N SER A 29 -12.04 3.18 -2.98
CA SER A 29 -11.74 3.58 -4.35
C SER A 29 -11.84 5.10 -4.55
N ASN A 30 -12.93 5.70 -4.08
CA ASN A 30 -13.15 7.14 -4.19
C ASN A 30 -12.24 7.93 -3.24
N ASP A 31 -11.99 7.37 -2.05
CA ASP A 31 -11.11 7.98 -1.07
C ASP A 31 -9.66 8.06 -1.58
N ILE A 32 -9.15 7.01 -2.25
CA ILE A 32 -7.83 7.03 -2.87
C ILE A 32 -7.75 8.15 -3.90
N ASP A 33 -8.75 8.28 -4.76
CA ASP A 33 -8.75 9.31 -5.79
C ASP A 33 -8.76 10.73 -5.20
N THR A 34 -9.60 10.96 -4.19
CA THR A 34 -9.76 12.26 -3.54
C THR A 34 -8.50 12.64 -2.76
N LEU A 35 -7.99 11.72 -1.93
CA LEU A 35 -6.81 11.97 -1.10
C LEU A 35 -5.53 12.09 -1.94
N SER A 36 -5.46 11.36 -3.07
CA SER A 36 -4.38 11.55 -4.04
C SER A 36 -4.41 12.97 -4.58
N GLU A 37 -5.55 13.45 -5.08
CA GLU A 37 -5.68 14.79 -5.64
C GLU A 37 -5.30 15.88 -4.62
N GLU A 38 -5.77 15.75 -3.38
CA GLU A 38 -5.42 16.66 -2.29
C GLU A 38 -3.91 16.67 -2.01
N TYR A 39 -3.29 15.48 -1.97
CA TYR A 39 -1.85 15.35 -1.79
C TYR A 39 -1.08 16.06 -2.92
N TYR A 40 -1.45 15.81 -4.19
CA TYR A 40 -0.81 16.42 -5.36
C TYR A 40 -0.95 17.95 -5.38
N ASN A 41 -2.13 18.46 -5.03
CA ASN A 41 -2.37 19.90 -4.91
C ASN A 41 -1.50 20.53 -3.82
N THR A 42 -1.33 19.85 -2.68
CA THR A 42 -0.51 20.33 -1.55
C THR A 42 0.96 20.52 -1.93
N ILE A 43 1.49 19.66 -2.79
CA ILE A 43 2.89 19.73 -3.26
C ILE A 43 3.02 20.35 -4.65
N CYS A 44 1.98 21.04 -5.12
CA CYS A 44 1.93 21.73 -6.41
C CYS A 44 2.41 20.86 -7.60
N SER A 45 2.02 19.58 -7.60
CA SER A 45 2.43 18.59 -8.60
C SER A 45 1.21 17.98 -9.28
N THR A 46 1.35 17.42 -10.47
CA THR A 46 0.23 16.73 -11.14
C THR A 46 0.13 15.27 -10.71
N LYS A 47 -1.07 14.69 -10.71
CA LYS A 47 -1.32 13.29 -10.36
C LYS A 47 -0.38 12.34 -11.13
N GLY A 48 0.24 11.44 -10.37
CA GLY A 48 1.20 10.46 -10.87
C GLY A 48 2.61 10.99 -11.07
N MET A 49 2.90 12.29 -11.10
CA MET A 49 4.28 12.78 -11.28
C MET A 49 5.19 12.55 -10.07
N VAL A 50 4.60 12.32 -8.90
CA VAL A 50 5.34 12.17 -7.65
C VAL A 50 5.59 10.70 -7.45
N LEU A 51 6.79 10.27 -7.82
CA LEU A 51 7.28 8.91 -7.63
C LEU A 51 8.61 8.97 -6.87
N PRO A 52 8.86 8.01 -5.98
CA PRO A 52 7.92 7.00 -5.52
C PRO A 52 6.84 7.57 -4.58
N TYR A 53 5.65 6.96 -4.55
CA TYR A 53 4.61 7.26 -3.56
C TYR A 53 3.99 5.99 -2.97
N ILE A 54 3.31 6.12 -1.84
CA ILE A 54 2.63 5.03 -1.15
C ILE A 54 1.13 5.28 -1.02
N VAL A 55 0.36 4.20 -1.09
CA VAL A 55 -1.02 4.14 -0.59
C VAL A 55 -1.00 3.13 0.55
N LEU A 56 -1.06 3.61 1.79
CA LEU A 56 -0.98 2.80 3.00
C LEU A 56 -2.36 2.65 3.62
N SER A 57 -2.64 1.46 4.14
CA SER A 57 -3.78 1.17 5.01
C SER A 57 -3.31 0.51 6.31
N ARG A 58 -3.87 0.93 7.44
CA ARG A 58 -3.58 0.32 8.75
C ARG A 58 -4.79 0.35 9.68
N ASN A 59 -4.69 -0.41 10.77
CA ASN A 59 -5.70 -0.44 11.83
C ASN A 59 -7.09 -0.83 11.30
N TYR A 60 -7.15 -1.80 10.38
CA TYR A 60 -8.41 -2.34 9.88
C TYR A 60 -9.20 -2.99 11.00
N ASP A 61 -10.45 -2.56 11.17
CA ASP A 61 -11.41 -3.13 12.09
C ASP A 61 -12.29 -4.16 11.37
N GLU A 62 -12.24 -5.41 11.79
CA GLU A 62 -13.02 -6.49 11.17
C GLU A 62 -14.53 -6.36 11.36
N THR A 63 -14.99 -5.60 12.35
CA THR A 63 -16.41 -5.41 12.65
C THR A 63 -17.00 -4.26 11.83
N SER A 64 -16.38 -3.08 11.90
CA SER A 64 -16.86 -1.89 11.21
C SER A 64 -16.41 -1.82 9.75
N LYS A 65 -15.33 -2.52 9.41
CA LYS A 65 -14.65 -2.49 8.10
C LYS A 65 -13.95 -1.16 7.81
N ASP A 66 -13.74 -0.35 8.85
CA ASP A 66 -13.02 0.92 8.76
C ASP A 66 -11.52 0.71 8.93
N PHE A 67 -10.74 1.63 8.38
CA PHE A 67 -9.29 1.68 8.52
C PHE A 67 -8.75 3.10 8.30
N GLU A 68 -7.53 3.32 8.75
CA GLU A 68 -6.77 4.53 8.45
C GLU A 68 -6.03 4.36 7.12
N MET A 69 -6.23 5.32 6.22
CA MET A 69 -5.53 5.40 4.94
C MET A 69 -4.56 6.57 4.91
N PHE A 70 -3.39 6.37 4.30
CA PHE A 70 -2.39 7.40 4.08
C PHE A 70 -1.92 7.40 2.62
N ILE A 71 -1.81 8.60 2.03
CA ILE A 71 -1.15 8.79 0.73
C ILE A 71 -0.03 9.79 0.90
N GLY A 72 1.17 9.40 0.45
CA GLY A 72 2.35 10.23 0.63
C GLY A 72 3.59 9.71 -0.07
N SER A 73 4.70 10.42 0.10
CA SER A 73 6.02 10.07 -0.46
C SER A 73 7.13 10.46 0.52
N THR A 74 8.39 10.48 0.05
CA THR A 74 9.52 11.04 0.81
C THR A 74 9.66 12.56 0.68
N ILE A 75 8.76 13.24 -0.05
CA ILE A 75 8.79 14.68 -0.24
C ILE A 75 8.22 15.37 1.00
N GLU A 76 9.09 16.06 1.73
CA GLU A 76 8.69 16.91 2.84
C GLU A 76 8.02 18.20 2.35
N ASN A 77 6.91 18.57 2.99
CA ASN A 77 6.20 19.82 2.74
C ASN A 77 5.43 20.20 4.01
N ASN A 78 5.40 21.50 4.35
CA ASN A 78 4.75 22.01 5.56
C ASN A 78 3.25 21.71 5.66
N GLY A 79 2.57 21.46 4.52
CA GLY A 79 1.17 21.05 4.47
C GLY A 79 0.94 19.57 4.75
N LEU A 80 1.98 18.76 4.91
CA LEU A 80 1.91 17.31 5.06
C LEU A 80 2.23 16.85 6.48
N LYS A 81 1.70 15.69 6.85
CA LYS A 81 2.05 15.00 8.11
C LYS A 81 3.12 13.96 7.85
N SER A 82 4.13 13.92 8.72
CA SER A 82 5.13 12.86 8.73
C SER A 82 4.54 11.57 9.32
N PHE A 83 4.95 10.44 8.78
CA PHE A 83 4.72 9.12 9.33
C PHE A 83 5.99 8.28 9.17
N THR A 84 6.34 7.55 10.21
CA THR A 84 7.49 6.65 10.22
C THR A 84 7.03 5.24 9.90
N LEU A 85 7.40 4.74 8.72
CA LEU A 85 7.30 3.32 8.41
C LEU A 85 8.28 2.57 9.32
N PRO A 86 7.81 1.66 10.19
CA PRO A 86 8.65 0.98 11.15
C PRO A 86 9.69 0.09 10.45
N ALA A 87 10.85 -0.11 11.09
CA ALA A 87 11.77 -1.15 10.67
C ALA A 87 11.20 -2.54 10.98
N GLY A 88 11.56 -3.55 10.19
CA GLY A 88 11.23 -4.94 10.49
C GLY A 88 11.04 -5.80 9.24
N LYS A 89 10.38 -6.95 9.44
CA LYS A 89 10.04 -7.90 8.38
C LYS A 89 8.77 -7.49 7.65
N TYR A 90 8.82 -7.62 6.34
CA TYR A 90 7.72 -7.39 5.45
C TYR A 90 7.57 -8.53 4.46
N ALA A 91 6.33 -8.87 4.12
CA ALA A 91 6.05 -9.68 2.95
C ALA A 91 5.84 -8.75 1.75
N LYS A 92 6.60 -8.96 0.67
CA LYS A 92 6.48 -8.24 -0.59
C LYS A 92 5.86 -9.13 -1.65
N VAL A 93 4.86 -8.60 -2.34
CA VAL A 93 4.25 -9.22 -3.50
C VAL A 93 4.29 -8.23 -4.66
N THR A 94 5.04 -8.56 -5.71
CA THR A 94 5.07 -7.77 -6.94
C THR A 94 3.94 -8.24 -7.87
N ILE A 95 3.10 -7.30 -8.32
CA ILE A 95 1.95 -7.60 -9.16
C ILE A 95 1.97 -6.80 -10.46
N LYS A 96 1.22 -7.30 -11.44
CA LYS A 96 0.94 -6.64 -12.73
C LYS A 96 -0.55 -6.33 -12.82
N PRO A 97 -0.96 -5.28 -13.55
CA PRO A 97 -2.37 -4.99 -13.73
C PRO A 97 -3.01 -6.05 -14.63
N LYS A 98 -4.22 -6.47 -14.27
CA LYS A 98 -4.97 -7.42 -15.08
C LYS A 98 -5.40 -6.74 -16.38
N LEU A 99 -5.25 -7.46 -17.51
CA LEU A 99 -5.50 -6.94 -18.86
C LEU A 99 -4.75 -5.61 -19.15
N GLY A 100 -3.64 -5.34 -18.45
CA GLY A 100 -2.82 -4.13 -18.64
C GLY A 100 -3.33 -2.86 -17.97
N LEU A 101 -4.58 -2.81 -17.46
CA LEU A 101 -5.20 -1.57 -16.96
C LEU A 101 -5.90 -1.70 -15.60
N PHE A 102 -6.31 -2.91 -15.18
CA PHE A 102 -7.15 -3.07 -14.00
C PHE A 102 -6.34 -3.31 -12.72
N TRP A 103 -5.78 -2.25 -12.15
CA TRP A 103 -5.01 -2.31 -10.90
C TRP A 103 -5.83 -2.82 -9.71
N GLY A 104 -7.02 -2.26 -9.47
CA GLY A 104 -7.85 -2.62 -8.33
C GLY A 104 -8.18 -4.12 -8.26
N ALA A 105 -8.41 -4.75 -9.41
CA ALA A 105 -8.64 -6.19 -9.49
C ALA A 105 -7.40 -7.01 -9.11
N SER A 106 -6.22 -6.63 -9.62
CA SER A 106 -4.96 -7.30 -9.29
C SER A 106 -4.58 -7.11 -7.82
N ILE A 107 -4.77 -5.91 -7.28
CA ILE A 107 -4.51 -5.58 -5.89
C ILE A 107 -5.43 -6.40 -4.98
N GLY A 108 -6.74 -6.38 -5.24
CA GLY A 108 -7.71 -7.17 -4.48
C GLY A 108 -7.44 -8.67 -4.53
N GLU A 109 -7.08 -9.22 -5.69
CA GLU A 109 -6.70 -10.63 -5.81
C GLU A 109 -5.45 -10.96 -5.00
N ALA A 110 -4.44 -10.08 -5.01
CA ALA A 110 -3.20 -10.27 -4.28
C ALA A 110 -3.38 -10.18 -2.76
N LYS A 111 -4.10 -9.17 -2.27
CA LYS A 111 -4.45 -9.04 -0.84
C LYS A 111 -5.24 -10.26 -0.38
N ARG A 112 -6.22 -10.71 -1.16
CA ARG A 112 -6.99 -11.92 -0.82
C ARG A 112 -6.13 -13.18 -0.81
N TYR A 113 -5.22 -13.35 -1.77
CA TYR A 113 -4.26 -14.46 -1.75
C TYR A 113 -3.38 -14.40 -0.49
N PHE A 114 -2.84 -13.23 -0.16
CA PHE A 114 -2.00 -13.03 1.01
C PHE A 114 -2.74 -13.40 2.30
N TYR A 115 -3.89 -12.77 2.57
CA TYR A 115 -4.62 -12.97 3.83
C TYR A 115 -5.30 -14.33 3.95
N MET A 116 -5.84 -14.89 2.86
CA MET A 116 -6.61 -16.14 2.94
C MET A 116 -5.79 -17.41 2.70
N LYS A 117 -4.60 -17.31 2.09
CA LYS A 117 -3.81 -18.51 1.72
C LYS A 117 -2.41 -18.48 2.28
N TRP A 118 -1.66 -17.43 2.00
CA TRP A 118 -0.25 -17.38 2.37
C TRP A 118 -0.06 -17.15 3.87
N LEU A 119 -0.66 -16.08 4.42
CA LEU A 119 -0.47 -15.70 5.82
C LEU A 119 -0.90 -16.80 6.81
N PRO A 120 -2.06 -17.47 6.65
CA PRO A 120 -2.48 -18.54 7.57
C PRO A 120 -1.50 -19.73 7.61
N THR A 121 -0.88 -20.06 6.47
CA THR A 121 0.04 -21.20 6.34
C THR A 121 1.50 -20.83 6.57
N SER A 122 1.82 -19.55 6.65
CA SER A 122 3.16 -19.05 6.94
C SER A 122 3.50 -19.11 8.44
N GLN A 123 4.79 -18.98 8.78
CA GLN A 123 5.28 -18.78 10.15
C GLN A 123 5.07 -17.35 10.68
N TYR A 124 4.34 -16.50 9.95
CA TYR A 124 4.18 -15.09 10.27
C TYR A 124 2.73 -14.72 10.58
N GLN A 125 2.56 -13.61 11.31
CA GLN A 125 1.30 -12.95 11.57
C GLN A 125 1.37 -11.50 11.06
N GLY A 126 0.23 -10.97 10.59
CA GLY A 126 0.14 -9.60 10.09
C GLY A 126 0.18 -8.59 11.23
N MET A 127 0.70 -7.40 10.94
CA MET A 127 0.77 -6.28 11.89
C MET A 127 -0.33 -5.22 11.64
N ASN A 128 -1.37 -5.57 10.87
CA ASN A 128 -2.47 -4.67 10.50
C ASN A 128 -1.98 -3.35 9.87
N MET A 129 -0.97 -3.45 9.00
CA MET A 129 -0.44 -2.36 8.19
C MET A 129 0.11 -2.92 6.88
N GLU A 130 -0.30 -2.31 5.78
CA GLU A 130 0.18 -2.64 4.44
C GLU A 130 0.23 -1.38 3.59
N TYR A 131 1.04 -1.40 2.54
CA TYR A 131 1.05 -0.31 1.57
C TYR A 131 1.35 -0.80 0.16
N GLU A 132 0.71 -0.14 -0.79
CA GLU A 132 1.07 -0.20 -2.20
C GLU A 132 2.23 0.76 -2.45
N PHE A 133 3.31 0.27 -3.05
CA PHE A 133 4.47 1.06 -3.40
C PHE A 133 4.50 1.29 -4.91
N HIS A 134 4.25 2.54 -5.29
CA HIS A 134 4.21 2.98 -6.67
C HIS A 134 5.53 3.68 -7.02
N THR A 135 6.16 3.21 -8.09
CA THR A 135 7.45 3.72 -8.60
C THR A 135 7.32 4.01 -10.10
N GLU A 136 8.41 4.39 -10.76
CA GLU A 136 8.48 4.53 -12.22
C GLU A 136 8.00 3.26 -12.93
N LYS A 137 8.24 2.09 -12.31
CA LYS A 137 7.77 0.79 -12.80
C LYS A 137 6.24 0.70 -12.91
N SER A 138 5.49 1.50 -12.18
CA SER A 138 4.02 1.55 -12.30
C SER A 138 3.56 2.11 -13.65
N LYS A 139 4.45 2.81 -14.37
CA LYS A 139 4.17 3.48 -15.65
C LYS A 139 4.91 2.87 -16.85
N ASP A 140 5.74 1.87 -16.60
CA ASP A 140 6.51 1.20 -17.66
C ASP A 140 5.60 0.46 -18.64
N LYS A 141 6.17 0.04 -19.79
CA LYS A 141 5.47 -0.79 -20.79
C LYS A 141 4.92 -2.10 -20.21
N HIS A 142 5.56 -2.63 -19.18
CA HIS A 142 5.14 -3.82 -18.45
C HIS A 142 4.98 -3.47 -16.98
N PRO A 143 3.91 -2.73 -16.63
CA PRO A 143 3.89 -2.02 -15.37
C PRO A 143 3.73 -2.98 -14.19
N THR A 144 4.40 -2.65 -13.09
CA THR A 144 4.35 -3.42 -11.84
C THR A 144 4.26 -2.50 -10.63
N ILE A 145 3.58 -2.97 -9.59
CA ILE A 145 3.66 -2.37 -8.25
C ILE A 145 4.02 -3.44 -7.23
N ASP A 146 4.62 -3.02 -6.13
CA ASP A 146 4.83 -3.88 -4.97
C ASP A 146 3.73 -3.61 -3.96
N ILE A 147 3.15 -4.66 -3.39
CA ILE A 147 2.34 -4.58 -2.17
C ILE A 147 3.19 -5.12 -1.03
N ILE A 148 3.32 -4.31 0.01
CA ILE A 148 4.20 -4.55 1.15
C ILE A 148 3.32 -4.72 2.40
N PHE A 149 3.35 -5.90 3.02
CA PHE A 149 2.58 -6.22 4.21
C PHE A 149 3.50 -6.32 5.42
N ALA A 150 3.23 -5.54 6.47
CA ALA A 150 3.99 -5.63 7.72
C ALA A 150 3.67 -6.94 8.44
N ILE A 151 4.72 -7.69 8.78
CA ILE A 151 4.60 -9.00 9.39
C ILE A 151 5.59 -9.16 10.54
N LYS A 152 5.28 -10.09 11.45
CA LYS A 152 6.19 -10.56 12.48
C LYS A 152 6.05 -12.07 12.62
N GLU A 153 7.04 -12.72 13.23
CA GLU A 153 6.97 -14.16 13.50
C GLU A 153 5.78 -14.48 14.42
N LYS A 154 5.18 -15.65 14.21
CA LYS A 154 4.27 -16.26 15.17
C LYS A 154 5.12 -16.72 16.35
N ASN A 155 4.73 -16.29 17.56
CA ASN A 155 5.29 -16.83 18.79
C ASN A 155 4.80 -18.27 18.99
#